data_AF-A0A401UPA1-F1
#
_entry.id   AF-A0A401UPA1-F1
#
_cell.length_a   1.000
_cell.length_b   1.000
_cell.length_c   1.000
_cell.angle_alpha   90.00
_cell.angle_beta   90.00
_cell.angle_gamma   90.00
#
_symmetry.space_group_name_H-M   'P 1'
#
loop_
_entity.id
_entity.type
_entity.pdbx_description
1 polymer ?
#
loop_
_entity_poly.entity_id
_entity_poly.type
_entity_poly.pdbx_seq_one_letter_code
_entity_poly.pdbx_strand_id
1 'polypeptide(L)'
;MKFLIVYENEKFKNQIEYTSQILFSNYCVEYCIVPYSKFNPTDCKYDLIIYYGNNLECDFANIIVTQGSLFGENYLHKYSLLSNVEFYEGIPVFFTNKVCDLYIKEKQEKVIFNIDVFQTIFYFLTCYEEFVFDEYDDKGRFNIVNSILHKFNLLSRPVVNENICLFISVLNERFNMDIERKDLWKGSEYAVMLSHDVDIITQHLSFKREIRLLFSMILIDRKPRQVFKRISDFINIKILKVQKDPFDTFDYIMNMEREKKFKSSFYFMADRKTYDLKSNRVKEIFKKILDNGCEIGFHPGLNTSNDKENFKNQLAILENNIEDTFVLGVRQHYLSFHNSRTWVIQDECKLQYDSTVCFPEQAGFKVGYCLPYQTYDLTNNSSLDLIEIPLILMEGSLFDYMNLNYEESVEYIKELIFQVQKHSGVFAILWHNSAITSQYNKNSKQVFKWLYSYFEKQNCIVQSGINIYKMFLGQTYIK
;
A
#
# COMPACT_ATOMS: atom_id res chain seq x y z
N MET A 1 -11.15 -21.80 -16.72
CA MET A 1 -12.55 -21.33 -16.67
C MET A 1 -12.65 -20.00 -17.36
N LYS A 2 -13.71 -19.79 -18.15
CA LYS A 2 -13.93 -18.59 -18.95
C LYS A 2 -15.26 -17.93 -18.56
N PHE A 3 -15.20 -16.74 -17.97
CA PHE A 3 -16.37 -15.97 -17.54
C PHE A 3 -16.71 -14.87 -18.54
N LEU A 4 -17.98 -14.49 -18.60
CA LEU A 4 -18.45 -13.31 -19.31
C LEU A 4 -19.10 -12.35 -18.32
N ILE A 5 -18.64 -11.11 -18.30
CA ILE A 5 -19.25 -10.02 -17.55
C ILE A 5 -20.03 -9.16 -18.54
N VAL A 6 -21.35 -9.12 -18.38
CA VAL A 6 -22.25 -8.27 -19.17
C VAL A 6 -22.70 -7.13 -18.28
N TYR A 7 -22.42 -5.89 -18.67
CA TYR A 7 -22.77 -4.71 -17.85
C TYR A 7 -23.80 -3.81 -18.52
N GLU A 8 -24.76 -3.31 -17.75
CA GLU A 8 -25.87 -2.48 -18.24
C GLU A 8 -25.48 -1.01 -18.40
N ASN A 9 -24.70 -0.46 -17.46
CA ASN A 9 -24.45 0.97 -17.36
C ASN A 9 -23.18 1.41 -18.11
N GLU A 10 -23.35 1.77 -19.38
CA GLU A 10 -22.22 2.16 -20.24
C GLU A 10 -21.52 3.47 -19.86
N LYS A 11 -22.17 4.34 -19.07
CA LYS A 11 -21.54 5.57 -18.56
C LYS A 11 -20.34 5.26 -17.65
N PHE A 12 -20.37 4.13 -16.96
CA PHE A 12 -19.34 3.70 -16.00
C PHE A 12 -18.49 2.55 -16.53
N LYS A 13 -18.39 2.42 -17.86
CA LYS A 13 -17.59 1.39 -18.53
C LYS A 13 -16.18 1.27 -17.93
N ASN A 14 -15.44 2.37 -17.81
CA ASN A 14 -14.04 2.34 -17.39
C ASN A 14 -13.89 1.84 -15.95
N GLN A 15 -14.82 2.21 -15.06
CA GLN A 15 -14.86 1.76 -13.67
C GLN A 15 -15.17 0.26 -13.58
N ILE A 16 -16.13 -0.21 -14.37
CA ILE A 16 -16.53 -1.62 -14.42
C ILE A 16 -15.40 -2.48 -14.99
N GLU A 17 -14.73 -2.03 -16.05
CA GLU A 17 -13.57 -2.72 -16.63
C GLU A 17 -12.41 -2.81 -15.63
N TYR A 18 -12.07 -1.69 -14.99
CA TYR A 18 -11.03 -1.63 -13.96
C TYR A 18 -11.32 -2.57 -12.78
N THR A 19 -12.52 -2.51 -12.22
CA THR A 19 -12.91 -3.32 -11.05
C THR A 19 -12.99 -4.80 -11.38
N SER A 20 -13.42 -5.16 -12.60
CA SER A 20 -13.39 -6.54 -13.10
C SER A 20 -11.97 -7.09 -13.18
N GLN A 21 -11.01 -6.27 -13.63
CA GLN A 21 -9.59 -6.65 -13.66
C GLN A 21 -9.05 -6.92 -12.26
N ILE A 22 -9.38 -6.07 -11.28
CA ILE A 22 -8.96 -6.28 -9.90
C ILE A 22 -9.62 -7.53 -9.30
N LEU A 23 -10.93 -7.72 -9.49
CA LEU A 23 -11.71 -8.82 -8.95
C LEU A 23 -11.08 -10.19 -9.26
N PHE A 24 -10.61 -10.37 -10.49
CA PHE A 24 -10.00 -11.62 -10.95
C PHE A 24 -8.47 -11.58 -11.00
N SER A 25 -7.83 -10.49 -10.57
CA SER A 25 -6.37 -10.31 -10.67
C SER A 25 -5.56 -11.43 -10.00
N ASN A 26 -6.05 -11.95 -8.86
CA ASN A 26 -5.42 -13.01 -8.08
C ASN A 26 -6.03 -14.41 -8.30
N TYR A 27 -6.89 -14.60 -9.31
CA TYR A 27 -7.56 -15.88 -9.55
C TYR A 27 -7.27 -16.42 -10.95
N CYS A 28 -7.20 -17.75 -11.07
CA CYS A 28 -6.94 -18.47 -12.31
C CYS A 28 -8.19 -18.53 -13.21
N VAL A 29 -8.71 -17.36 -13.57
CA VAL A 29 -9.94 -17.19 -14.35
C VAL A 29 -9.65 -16.31 -15.57
N GLU A 30 -10.04 -16.81 -16.75
CA GLU A 30 -10.13 -15.97 -17.95
C GLU A 30 -11.50 -15.30 -17.98
N TYR A 31 -11.57 -14.05 -18.38
CA TYR A 31 -12.85 -13.35 -18.48
C TYR A 31 -12.90 -12.41 -19.69
N CYS A 32 -14.12 -12.12 -20.13
CA CYS A 32 -14.43 -11.11 -21.14
C CYS A 32 -15.47 -10.14 -20.58
N ILE A 33 -15.41 -8.88 -20.99
CA ILE A 33 -16.35 -7.85 -20.54
C ILE A 33 -17.03 -7.27 -21.77
N VAL A 34 -18.36 -7.20 -21.76
CA VAL A 34 -19.16 -6.66 -22.87
C VAL A 34 -20.28 -5.76 -22.34
N PRO A 35 -20.56 -4.61 -22.99
CA PRO A 35 -21.76 -3.86 -22.67
C PRO A 35 -22.99 -4.65 -23.09
N TYR A 36 -24.08 -4.52 -22.33
CA TYR A 36 -25.35 -5.18 -22.59
C TYR A 36 -25.89 -4.88 -23.99
N SER A 37 -25.70 -3.67 -24.51
CA SER A 37 -26.11 -3.27 -25.86
C SER A 37 -25.43 -4.06 -26.99
N LYS A 38 -24.27 -4.68 -26.72
CA LYS A 38 -23.50 -5.50 -27.67
C LYS A 38 -23.52 -6.99 -27.33
N PHE A 39 -24.24 -7.38 -26.29
CA PHE A 39 -24.34 -8.77 -25.87
C PHE A 39 -25.29 -9.54 -26.79
N ASN A 40 -24.81 -10.68 -27.31
CA ASN A 40 -25.62 -11.61 -28.09
C ASN A 40 -25.66 -12.98 -27.38
N PRO A 41 -26.84 -13.42 -26.89
CA PRO A 41 -26.98 -14.69 -26.17
C PRO A 41 -26.55 -15.92 -26.98
N THR A 42 -26.63 -15.87 -28.32
CA THR A 42 -26.32 -17.03 -29.19
C THR A 42 -24.82 -17.31 -29.31
N ASP A 43 -23.97 -16.37 -28.92
CA ASP A 43 -22.50 -16.47 -29.06
C ASP A 43 -21.82 -17.05 -27.80
N CYS A 44 -22.61 -17.59 -26.86
CA CYS A 44 -22.15 -17.93 -25.51
C CYS A 44 -21.51 -19.32 -25.44
N LYS A 45 -20.17 -19.37 -25.49
CA LYS A 45 -19.35 -20.47 -24.94
C LYS A 45 -18.58 -19.96 -23.71
N TYR A 46 -19.28 -19.80 -22.59
CA TYR A 46 -18.71 -19.37 -21.31
C TYR A 46 -19.18 -20.31 -20.20
N ASP A 47 -18.34 -20.51 -19.19
CA ASP A 47 -18.65 -21.37 -18.04
C ASP A 47 -19.62 -20.67 -17.06
N LEU A 48 -19.56 -19.33 -17.01
CA LEU A 48 -20.37 -18.49 -16.14
C LEU A 48 -20.62 -17.14 -16.81
N ILE A 49 -21.85 -16.65 -16.74
CA ILE A 49 -22.23 -15.29 -17.15
C ILE A 49 -22.64 -14.49 -15.90
N ILE A 50 -21.91 -13.41 -15.65
CA ILE A 50 -22.17 -12.42 -14.60
C ILE A 50 -22.82 -11.21 -15.27
N TYR A 51 -24.03 -10.86 -14.87
CA TYR A 51 -24.70 -9.62 -15.26
C TYR A 51 -24.52 -8.58 -14.15
N TYR A 52 -24.03 -7.40 -14.50
CA TYR A 52 -23.92 -6.25 -13.62
C TYR A 52 -24.90 -5.16 -14.04
N GLY A 53 -25.97 -4.98 -13.26
CA GLY A 53 -27.08 -4.08 -13.61
C GLY A 53 -28.28 -4.19 -12.67
N ASN A 54 -29.42 -3.62 -13.08
CA ASN A 54 -30.63 -3.55 -12.25
C ASN A 54 -31.76 -4.49 -12.73
N ASN A 55 -31.62 -5.09 -13.92
CA ASN A 55 -32.59 -6.06 -14.42
C ASN A 55 -32.44 -7.44 -13.74
N LEU A 56 -33.27 -7.69 -12.71
CA LEU A 56 -33.29 -8.95 -11.97
C LEU A 56 -33.92 -10.14 -12.73
N GLU A 57 -34.65 -9.87 -13.81
CA GLU A 57 -35.35 -10.89 -14.60
C GLU A 57 -34.54 -11.31 -15.84
N CYS A 58 -33.24 -10.99 -15.89
CA CYS A 58 -32.40 -11.43 -17.00
C CYS A 58 -32.20 -12.95 -16.98
N ASP A 59 -32.53 -13.61 -18.10
CA ASP A 59 -32.54 -15.09 -18.20
C ASP A 59 -31.23 -15.70 -18.66
N PHE A 60 -30.36 -14.91 -19.27
CA PHE A 60 -29.07 -15.39 -19.77
C PHE A 60 -27.99 -15.48 -18.69
N ALA A 61 -28.17 -14.81 -17.55
CA ALA A 61 -27.13 -14.68 -16.53
C ALA A 61 -27.26 -15.78 -15.46
N ASN A 62 -26.12 -16.37 -15.10
CA ASN A 62 -26.04 -17.25 -13.93
C ASN A 62 -26.05 -16.42 -12.64
N ILE A 63 -25.43 -15.23 -12.69
CA ILE A 63 -25.27 -14.34 -11.55
C ILE A 63 -25.68 -12.94 -11.93
N ILE A 64 -26.42 -12.30 -11.04
CA ILE A 64 -26.83 -10.90 -11.14
C ILE A 64 -26.21 -10.15 -9.98
N VAL A 65 -25.25 -9.27 -10.25
CA VAL A 65 -24.73 -8.32 -9.26
C VAL A 65 -25.48 -7.01 -9.44
N THR A 66 -26.27 -6.62 -8.45
CA THR A 66 -27.05 -5.40 -8.52
C THR A 66 -26.16 -4.18 -8.42
N GLN A 67 -26.40 -3.19 -9.28
CA GLN A 67 -25.63 -1.96 -9.23
C GLN A 67 -26.04 -1.12 -8.01
N GLY A 68 -25.09 -0.79 -7.16
CA GLY A 68 -25.24 0.15 -6.05
C GLY A 68 -25.31 1.61 -6.51
N SER A 69 -25.34 2.53 -5.55
CA SER A 69 -25.56 3.96 -5.81
C SER A 69 -24.33 4.75 -6.29
N LEU A 70 -23.10 4.24 -6.14
CA LEU A 70 -21.86 4.96 -6.47
C LEU A 70 -21.77 5.28 -7.96
N PHE A 71 -22.07 4.29 -8.82
CA PHE A 71 -22.08 4.45 -10.28
C PHE A 71 -23.41 5.07 -10.77
N GLY A 72 -23.76 6.21 -10.17
CA GLY A 72 -25.01 6.92 -10.39
C GLY A 72 -24.82 8.42 -10.64
N GLU A 73 -25.87 9.19 -10.38
CA GLU A 73 -25.88 10.64 -10.60
C GLU A 73 -24.96 11.40 -9.64
N ASN A 74 -24.74 10.88 -8.43
CA ASN A 74 -23.93 11.51 -7.38
C ASN A 74 -22.43 11.13 -7.45
N TYR A 75 -21.98 10.45 -8.51
CA TYR A 75 -20.57 10.10 -8.69
C TYR A 75 -19.68 11.36 -8.62
N LEU A 76 -18.57 11.25 -7.88
CA LEU A 76 -17.64 12.32 -7.48
C LEU A 76 -18.25 13.46 -6.65
N HIS A 77 -19.42 13.24 -6.03
CA HIS A 77 -20.04 14.20 -5.12
C HIS A 77 -20.14 13.65 -3.68
N LYS A 78 -20.15 14.54 -2.68
CA LYS A 78 -20.25 14.18 -1.26
C LYS A 78 -21.44 13.26 -0.92
N TYR A 79 -22.53 13.31 -1.69
CA TYR A 79 -23.71 12.44 -1.54
C TYR A 79 -23.48 10.97 -1.91
N SER A 80 -22.37 10.66 -2.58
CA SER A 80 -21.98 9.27 -2.89
C SER A 80 -21.07 8.63 -1.85
N LEU A 81 -20.64 9.39 -0.83
CA LEU A 81 -19.83 8.88 0.26
C LEU A 81 -20.64 7.92 1.15
N LEU A 82 -19.96 6.88 1.62
CA LEU A 82 -20.53 5.93 2.57
C LEU A 82 -20.72 6.62 3.93
N SER A 83 -21.87 6.35 4.56
CA SER A 83 -22.20 6.86 5.90
C SER A 83 -22.46 5.75 6.92
N ASN A 84 -22.71 4.54 6.43
CA ASN A 84 -22.98 3.34 7.21
C ASN A 84 -22.23 2.16 6.63
N VAL A 85 -22.00 1.15 7.47
CA VAL A 85 -21.50 -0.16 7.08
C VAL A 85 -22.45 -1.20 7.65
N GLU A 86 -22.93 -2.08 6.79
CA GLU A 86 -23.74 -3.23 7.18
C GLU A 86 -22.86 -4.48 7.24
N PHE A 87 -23.40 -5.59 7.74
CA PHE A 87 -22.64 -6.84 7.86
C PHE A 87 -23.45 -8.03 7.38
N TYR A 88 -22.84 -8.84 6.50
CA TYR A 88 -23.36 -10.12 6.07
C TYR A 88 -22.38 -11.21 6.49
N GLU A 89 -22.80 -12.12 7.35
CA GLU A 89 -21.95 -13.21 7.88
C GLU A 89 -20.61 -12.71 8.47
N GLY A 90 -20.62 -11.53 9.09
CA GLY A 90 -19.43 -10.89 9.66
C GLY A 90 -18.53 -10.15 8.67
N ILE A 91 -18.86 -10.19 7.37
CA ILE A 91 -18.19 -9.42 6.31
C ILE A 91 -18.87 -8.06 6.17
N PRO A 92 -18.11 -6.95 6.18
CA PRO A 92 -18.68 -5.61 5.99
C PRO A 92 -19.18 -5.42 4.57
N VAL A 93 -20.40 -4.90 4.46
CA VAL A 93 -21.11 -4.60 3.21
C VAL A 93 -21.26 -3.08 3.09
N PHE A 94 -20.83 -2.55 1.93
CA PHE A 94 -20.74 -1.10 1.71
C PHE A 94 -21.76 -0.58 0.70
N PHE A 95 -21.92 -1.28 -0.42
CA PHE A 95 -22.83 -0.88 -1.48
C PHE A 95 -23.87 -1.98 -1.70
N THR A 96 -25.13 -1.60 -1.62
CA THR A 96 -26.30 -2.44 -1.89
C THR A 96 -27.30 -1.65 -2.71
N ASN A 97 -28.23 -2.34 -3.35
CA ASN A 97 -29.38 -1.72 -3.99
C ASN A 97 -30.65 -2.02 -3.19
N LYS A 98 -31.62 -1.09 -3.19
CA LYS A 98 -32.92 -1.27 -2.52
C LYS A 98 -33.88 -2.19 -3.29
N VAL A 99 -33.42 -2.80 -4.38
CA VAL A 99 -34.24 -3.67 -5.24
C VAL A 99 -34.47 -5.05 -4.58
N CYS A 100 -33.60 -5.50 -3.67
CA CYS A 100 -33.77 -6.75 -2.92
C CYS A 100 -33.38 -6.58 -1.45
N ASP A 101 -34.21 -7.08 -0.53
CA ASP A 101 -33.92 -6.99 0.92
C ASP A 101 -32.87 -8.00 1.40
N LEU A 102 -32.54 -9.00 0.57
CA LEU A 102 -31.52 -10.01 0.89
C LEU A 102 -30.20 -9.68 0.21
N TYR A 103 -29.10 -9.79 0.95
CA TYR A 103 -27.75 -9.62 0.40
C TYR A 103 -27.42 -10.62 -0.71
N ILE A 104 -27.86 -11.87 -0.56
CA ILE A 104 -27.74 -12.91 -1.57
C ILE A 104 -29.07 -13.63 -1.65
N LYS A 105 -29.62 -13.75 -2.87
CA LYS A 105 -30.89 -14.43 -3.13
C LYS A 105 -30.73 -15.47 -4.22
N GLU A 106 -31.24 -16.66 -3.98
CA GLU A 106 -31.27 -17.75 -4.97
C GLU A 106 -32.65 -17.81 -5.63
N LYS A 107 -32.68 -17.85 -6.97
CA LYS A 107 -33.91 -18.02 -7.76
C LYS A 107 -33.61 -18.92 -8.95
N GLN A 108 -34.21 -20.11 -8.99
CA GLN A 108 -34.25 -20.98 -10.18
C GLN A 108 -32.89 -21.11 -10.87
N GLU A 109 -31.88 -21.58 -10.12
CA GLU A 109 -30.47 -21.76 -10.54
C GLU A 109 -29.64 -20.47 -10.75
N LYS A 110 -30.22 -19.30 -10.49
CA LYS A 110 -29.51 -18.01 -10.50
C LYS A 110 -29.20 -17.53 -9.09
N VAL A 111 -28.10 -16.80 -8.98
CA VAL A 111 -27.71 -16.11 -7.75
C VAL A 111 -27.77 -14.60 -7.97
N ILE A 112 -28.57 -13.91 -7.16
CA ILE A 112 -28.64 -12.45 -7.12
C ILE A 112 -27.79 -11.97 -5.95
N PHE A 113 -26.73 -11.24 -6.24
CA PHE A 113 -25.92 -10.52 -5.27
C PHE A 113 -26.42 -9.09 -5.16
N ASN A 114 -26.94 -8.76 -3.98
CA ASN A 114 -27.22 -7.39 -3.58
C ASN A 114 -26.09 -6.77 -2.75
N ILE A 115 -24.88 -7.30 -2.91
CA ILE A 115 -23.62 -6.72 -2.44
C ILE A 115 -22.83 -6.34 -3.69
N ASP A 116 -22.63 -5.04 -3.91
CA ASP A 116 -21.93 -4.56 -5.10
C ASP A 116 -20.41 -4.55 -4.87
N VAL A 117 -19.80 -5.72 -5.11
CA VAL A 117 -18.35 -5.90 -5.02
C VAL A 117 -17.57 -4.99 -5.98
N PHE A 118 -18.14 -4.63 -7.14
CA PHE A 118 -17.47 -3.75 -8.10
C PHE A 118 -17.32 -2.34 -7.53
N GLN A 119 -18.39 -1.78 -6.96
CA GLN A 119 -18.33 -0.46 -6.31
C GLN A 119 -17.47 -0.48 -5.04
N THR A 120 -17.48 -1.56 -4.26
CA THR A 120 -16.57 -1.71 -3.12
C THR A 120 -15.11 -1.67 -3.55
N ILE A 121 -14.72 -2.43 -4.57
CA ILE A 121 -13.37 -2.39 -5.13
C ILE A 121 -13.02 -0.98 -5.59
N PHE A 122 -13.90 -0.34 -6.37
CA PHE A 122 -13.64 0.98 -6.92
C PHE A 122 -13.42 2.01 -5.81
N TYR A 123 -14.38 2.14 -4.90
CA TYR A 123 -14.39 3.15 -3.85
C TYR A 123 -13.10 3.17 -3.03
N PHE A 124 -12.65 1.98 -2.60
CA PHE A 124 -11.47 1.88 -1.75
C PHE A 124 -10.18 1.99 -2.54
N LEU A 125 -10.03 1.26 -3.66
CA LEU A 125 -8.76 1.22 -4.37
C LEU A 125 -8.44 2.51 -5.13
N THR A 126 -9.46 3.31 -5.47
CA THR A 126 -9.23 4.64 -6.04
C THR A 126 -9.11 5.73 -4.99
N CYS A 127 -9.04 5.39 -3.69
CA CYS A 127 -9.07 6.34 -2.56
C CYS A 127 -10.17 7.41 -2.71
N TYR A 128 -11.39 6.96 -3.07
CA TYR A 128 -12.49 7.82 -3.49
C TYR A 128 -12.89 8.86 -2.42
N GLU A 129 -12.81 8.50 -1.14
CA GLU A 129 -13.07 9.42 -0.02
C GLU A 129 -12.16 10.65 -0.11
N GLU A 130 -10.86 10.43 -0.30
CA GLU A 130 -9.84 11.48 -0.32
C GLU A 130 -10.07 12.43 -1.49
N PHE A 131 -10.46 11.88 -2.64
CA PHE A 131 -10.80 12.67 -3.82
C PHE A 131 -12.02 13.57 -3.59
N VAL A 132 -13.09 13.02 -2.99
CA VAL A 132 -14.36 13.76 -2.82
C VAL A 132 -14.31 14.75 -1.66
N PHE A 133 -13.57 14.45 -0.59
CA PHE A 133 -13.34 15.41 0.48
C PHE A 133 -12.41 16.54 0.02
N ASP A 134 -11.30 16.21 -0.64
CA ASP A 134 -10.23 17.14 -1.06
C ASP A 134 -9.74 18.04 0.09
N GLU A 135 -9.73 17.50 1.31
CA GLU A 135 -9.31 18.16 2.54
C GLU A 135 -8.10 17.41 3.13
N TYR A 136 -6.99 18.13 3.29
CA TYR A 136 -5.71 17.57 3.74
C TYR A 136 -5.15 18.35 4.93
N ASP A 137 -4.35 17.68 5.75
CA ASP A 137 -3.57 18.36 6.79
C ASP A 137 -2.35 19.12 6.22
N ASP A 138 -1.58 19.78 7.10
CA ASP A 138 -0.38 20.55 6.73
C ASP A 138 0.72 19.72 6.04
N LYS A 139 0.62 18.39 6.08
CA LYS A 139 1.54 17.45 5.41
C LYS A 139 0.95 16.89 4.11
N GLY A 140 -0.23 17.34 3.70
CA GLY A 140 -0.91 16.85 2.50
C GLY A 140 -1.47 15.43 2.68
N ARG A 141 -1.97 15.11 3.88
CA ARG A 141 -2.51 13.78 4.20
C ARG A 141 -4.01 13.87 4.46
N PHE A 142 -4.74 12.87 4.00
CA PHE A 142 -6.16 12.72 4.33
C PHE A 142 -6.34 12.45 5.83
N ASN A 143 -7.32 13.13 6.43
CA ASN A 143 -7.59 12.96 7.85
C ASN A 143 -8.29 11.62 8.12
N ILE A 144 -7.63 10.74 8.87
CA ILE A 144 -8.13 9.41 9.23
C ILE A 144 -9.55 9.43 9.82
N VAL A 145 -9.94 10.48 10.57
CA VAL A 145 -11.27 10.58 11.18
C VAL A 145 -12.41 10.64 10.15
N ASN A 146 -12.10 11.03 8.91
CA ASN A 146 -13.07 11.08 7.82
C ASN A 146 -13.26 9.72 7.14
N SER A 147 -12.31 8.79 7.28
CA SER A 147 -12.38 7.46 6.64
C SER A 147 -13.51 6.60 7.20
N ILE A 148 -14.29 5.99 6.32
CA ILE A 148 -15.31 5.01 6.72
C ILE A 148 -14.72 3.81 7.47
N LEU A 149 -13.53 3.34 7.07
CA LEU A 149 -12.87 2.21 7.73
C LEU A 149 -12.44 2.55 9.15
N HIS A 150 -11.97 3.79 9.38
CA HIS A 150 -11.66 4.24 10.73
C HIS A 150 -12.92 4.35 11.59
N LYS A 151 -13.96 5.02 11.08
CA LYS A 151 -15.24 5.24 11.80
C LYS A 151 -15.88 3.94 12.30
N PHE A 152 -15.69 2.83 11.58
CA PHE A 152 -16.24 1.53 11.90
C PHE A 152 -15.21 0.53 12.48
N ASN A 153 -14.00 0.98 12.84
CA ASN A 153 -12.92 0.14 13.37
C ASN A 153 -12.53 -1.05 12.46
N LEU A 154 -12.51 -0.81 11.15
CA LEU A 154 -12.22 -1.81 10.11
C LEU A 154 -10.80 -1.69 9.53
N LEU A 155 -9.96 -0.77 10.01
CA LEU A 155 -8.59 -0.60 9.49
C LEU A 155 -7.69 -1.82 9.70
N SER A 156 -7.99 -2.73 10.63
CA SER A 156 -7.27 -4.00 10.79
C SER A 156 -7.76 -5.10 9.83
N ARG A 157 -8.73 -4.82 8.96
CA ARG A 157 -9.33 -5.79 8.03
C ARG A 157 -9.11 -5.40 6.57
N PRO A 158 -8.66 -6.32 5.70
CA PRO A 158 -8.59 -6.07 4.27
C PRO A 158 -9.99 -6.27 3.65
N VAL A 159 -10.92 -5.36 3.96
CA VAL A 159 -12.34 -5.49 3.63
C VAL A 159 -12.65 -5.68 2.15
N VAL A 160 -11.82 -5.15 1.25
CA VAL A 160 -11.95 -5.37 -0.20
C VAL A 160 -11.58 -6.81 -0.54
N ASN A 161 -10.50 -7.35 0.03
CA ASN A 161 -10.15 -8.76 -0.14
C ASN A 161 -11.22 -9.69 0.44
N GLU A 162 -11.81 -9.32 1.59
CA GLU A 162 -12.92 -10.08 2.20
C GLU A 162 -14.15 -10.12 1.28
N ASN A 163 -14.56 -8.98 0.70
CA ASN A 163 -15.69 -8.91 -0.24
C ASN A 163 -15.42 -9.70 -1.53
N ILE A 164 -14.20 -9.63 -2.08
CA ILE A 164 -13.80 -10.45 -3.22
C ILE A 164 -13.86 -11.95 -2.87
N CYS A 165 -13.33 -12.34 -1.70
CA CYS A 165 -13.39 -13.73 -1.26
C CYS A 165 -14.82 -14.24 -1.09
N LEU A 166 -15.73 -13.43 -0.53
CA LEU A 166 -17.15 -13.76 -0.41
C LEU A 166 -17.78 -13.99 -1.79
N PHE A 167 -17.48 -13.11 -2.75
CA PHE A 167 -17.97 -13.27 -4.12
C PHE A 167 -17.50 -14.61 -4.71
N ILE A 168 -16.19 -14.89 -4.65
CA ILE A 168 -15.59 -16.12 -5.18
C ILE A 168 -16.07 -17.38 -4.45
N SER A 169 -16.26 -17.35 -3.12
CA SER A 169 -16.71 -18.53 -2.37
C SER A 169 -18.10 -18.97 -2.81
N VAL A 170 -19.00 -18.01 -3.03
CA VAL A 170 -20.33 -18.28 -3.56
C VAL A 170 -20.27 -18.83 -4.99
N LEU A 171 -19.33 -18.37 -5.83
CA LEU A 171 -19.12 -18.97 -7.15
C LEU A 171 -18.75 -20.45 -7.05
N ASN A 172 -17.76 -20.76 -6.21
CA ASN A 172 -17.29 -22.13 -6.01
C ASN A 172 -18.39 -23.03 -5.45
N GLU A 173 -19.09 -22.60 -4.41
CA GLU A 173 -20.12 -23.37 -3.73
C GLU A 173 -21.35 -23.63 -4.62
N ARG A 174 -21.79 -22.62 -5.39
CA ARG A 174 -23.06 -22.69 -6.13
C ARG A 174 -22.94 -23.28 -7.51
N PHE A 175 -21.82 -23.04 -8.18
CA PHE A 175 -21.59 -23.54 -9.53
C PHE A 175 -20.62 -24.71 -9.56
N ASN A 176 -20.27 -25.27 -8.38
CA ASN A 176 -19.31 -26.37 -8.21
C ASN A 176 -18.01 -26.10 -8.98
N MET A 177 -17.51 -24.87 -8.84
CA MET A 177 -16.30 -24.39 -9.48
C MET A 177 -15.09 -24.57 -8.56
N ASP A 178 -13.91 -24.69 -9.17
CA ASP A 178 -12.63 -24.79 -8.48
C ASP A 178 -11.76 -23.57 -8.83
N ILE A 179 -12.21 -22.39 -8.40
CA ILE A 179 -11.51 -21.13 -8.67
C ILE A 179 -10.31 -21.02 -7.74
N GLU A 180 -9.16 -21.43 -8.25
CA GLU A 180 -7.88 -21.34 -7.56
C GLU A 180 -7.30 -19.92 -7.63
N ARG A 181 -6.53 -19.56 -6.60
CA ARG A 181 -5.69 -18.35 -6.63
C ARG A 181 -4.44 -18.60 -7.46
N LYS A 182 -3.89 -17.52 -8.03
CA LYS A 182 -2.59 -17.56 -8.69
C LYS A 182 -1.48 -17.78 -7.66
N ASP A 183 -0.48 -18.59 -8.03
CA ASP A 183 0.76 -18.69 -7.26
C ASP A 183 1.68 -17.48 -7.52
N LEU A 184 1.30 -16.33 -6.95
CA LEU A 184 2.06 -15.08 -7.07
C LEU A 184 3.43 -15.19 -6.38
N TRP A 185 3.54 -16.02 -5.33
CA TRP A 185 4.66 -16.03 -4.40
C TRP A 185 5.51 -17.31 -4.41
N LYS A 186 5.42 -18.10 -5.48
CA LYS A 186 6.26 -19.29 -5.73
C LYS A 186 6.15 -20.36 -4.63
N GLY A 187 4.93 -20.64 -4.20
CA GLY A 187 4.60 -21.63 -3.17
C GLY A 187 4.57 -21.08 -1.74
N SER A 188 4.94 -19.81 -1.54
CA SER A 188 4.76 -19.13 -0.25
C SER A 188 3.31 -18.71 -0.03
N GLU A 189 2.85 -18.75 1.22
CA GLU A 189 1.47 -18.38 1.57
C GLU A 189 1.20 -16.89 1.37
N TYR A 190 2.22 -16.05 1.56
CA TYR A 190 2.18 -14.61 1.38
C TYR A 190 3.59 -14.05 1.12
N ALA A 191 3.67 -12.77 0.78
CA ALA A 191 4.93 -12.07 0.63
C ALA A 191 5.10 -10.94 1.65
N VAL A 192 6.34 -10.55 1.92
CA VAL A 192 6.71 -9.41 2.74
C VAL A 192 7.54 -8.46 1.89
N MET A 193 7.09 -7.22 1.77
CA MET A 193 7.88 -6.14 1.18
C MET A 193 8.64 -5.43 2.31
N LEU A 194 9.94 -5.69 2.44
CA LEU A 194 10.78 -4.98 3.40
C LEU A 194 11.23 -3.65 2.82
N SER A 195 11.07 -2.58 3.59
CA SER A 195 11.56 -1.27 3.17
C SER A 195 11.99 -0.34 4.30
N HIS A 196 12.83 0.62 3.92
CA HIS A 196 13.47 1.58 4.80
C HIS A 196 13.43 2.98 4.19
N ASP A 197 12.78 3.92 4.86
CA ASP A 197 12.88 5.33 4.49
C ASP A 197 14.14 5.90 5.14
N VAL A 198 15.00 6.48 4.30
CA VAL A 198 16.30 7.04 4.69
C VAL A 198 16.16 8.54 4.85
N ASP A 199 15.54 8.93 5.95
CA ASP A 199 15.35 10.34 6.32
C ASP A 199 16.61 10.97 6.90
N ILE A 200 17.50 10.21 7.52
CA ILE A 200 18.75 10.73 8.08
C ILE A 200 19.84 9.66 8.03
N ILE A 201 21.02 10.03 7.54
CA ILE A 201 22.19 9.12 7.47
C ILE A 201 23.19 9.34 8.61
N THR A 202 22.91 10.30 9.50
CA THR A 202 23.78 10.67 10.61
C THR A 202 22.99 11.40 11.70
N GLN A 203 23.31 11.12 12.96
CA GLN A 203 22.73 11.82 14.11
C GLN A 203 23.07 13.33 14.14
N HIS A 204 24.23 13.68 13.58
CA HIS A 204 24.81 15.02 13.62
C HIS A 204 24.97 15.58 12.21
N LEU A 205 23.88 16.15 11.68
CA LEU A 205 23.78 16.58 10.28
C LEU A 205 24.68 17.78 9.93
N SER A 206 24.66 18.82 10.76
CA SER A 206 25.54 19.99 10.58
C SER A 206 25.80 20.70 11.89
N PHE A 207 26.94 21.40 11.98
CA PHE A 207 27.31 22.19 13.16
C PHE A 207 26.25 23.26 13.49
N LYS A 208 25.64 23.87 12.47
CA LYS A 208 24.57 24.87 12.64
C LYS A 208 23.28 24.27 13.22
N ARG A 209 22.86 23.09 12.75
CA ARG A 209 21.69 22.37 13.30
C ARG A 209 21.98 21.89 14.73
N GLU A 210 23.20 21.41 14.97
CA GLU A 210 23.64 20.97 16.29
C GLU A 210 23.60 22.12 17.31
N ILE A 211 24.15 23.29 16.97
CA ILE A 211 24.05 24.50 17.79
C ILE A 211 22.59 24.83 18.10
N ARG A 212 21.71 24.86 17.08
CA ARG A 212 20.29 25.18 17.28
C ARG A 212 19.59 24.19 18.23
N LEU A 213 19.87 22.89 18.07
CA LEU A 213 19.32 21.84 18.93
C LEU A 213 19.82 21.98 20.36
N LEU A 214 21.11 22.24 20.56
CA LEU A 214 21.68 22.49 21.89
C LEU A 214 21.04 23.73 22.55
N PHE A 215 20.84 24.81 21.80
CA PHE A 215 20.11 25.99 22.29
C PHE A 215 18.67 25.67 22.70
N SER A 216 17.94 24.90 21.88
CA SER A 216 16.58 24.42 22.21
C SER A 216 16.58 23.57 23.48
N MET A 217 17.50 22.61 23.60
CA MET A 217 17.57 21.70 24.75
C MET A 217 17.91 22.42 26.06
N ILE A 218 18.69 23.51 25.99
CA ILE A 218 19.05 24.34 27.14
C ILE A 218 17.88 25.25 27.53
N LEU A 219 17.31 25.97 26.57
CA LEU A 219 16.38 27.07 26.84
C LEU A 219 14.91 26.62 26.94
N ILE A 220 14.52 25.61 26.15
CA ILE A 220 13.15 25.12 26.06
C ILE A 220 12.99 23.86 26.90
N ASP A 221 13.77 22.81 26.61
CA ASP A 221 13.58 21.50 27.25
C ASP A 221 14.20 21.39 28.65
N ARG A 222 15.07 22.33 29.04
CA ARG A 222 15.78 22.41 30.32
C ARG A 222 16.50 21.09 30.71
N LYS A 223 17.18 20.44 29.75
CA LYS A 223 17.88 19.15 29.94
C LYS A 223 19.41 19.27 29.84
N PRO A 224 20.10 19.98 30.76
CA PRO A 224 21.53 20.29 30.64
C PRO A 224 22.45 19.06 30.63
N ARG A 225 22.10 18.00 31.37
CA ARG A 225 22.87 16.74 31.34
C ARG A 225 22.85 16.06 29.96
N GLN A 226 21.76 16.20 29.21
CA GLN A 226 21.62 15.62 27.87
C GLN A 226 22.39 16.45 26.82
N VAL A 227 22.56 17.76 27.06
CA VAL A 227 23.39 18.65 26.24
C VAL A 227 24.85 18.20 26.29
N PHE A 228 25.41 17.95 27.49
CA PHE A 228 26.79 17.46 27.62
C PHE A 228 27.01 16.12 26.93
N LYS A 229 26.07 15.17 27.11
CA LYS A 229 26.12 13.88 26.41
C LYS A 229 26.13 14.07 24.90
N ARG A 230 25.24 14.93 24.37
CA ARG A 230 25.14 15.20 22.93
C ARG A 230 26.39 15.86 22.35
N ILE A 231 27.03 16.78 23.09
CA ILE A 231 28.33 17.36 22.70
C ILE A 231 29.42 16.28 22.69
N SER A 232 29.49 15.45 23.73
CA SER A 232 30.43 14.32 23.80
C SER A 232 30.24 13.35 22.63
N ASP A 233 28.99 12.98 22.33
CA ASP A 233 28.64 12.12 21.19
C ASP A 233 29.05 12.78 19.86
N PHE A 234 28.79 14.08 19.68
CA PHE A 234 29.23 14.82 18.48
C PHE A 234 30.75 14.76 18.30
N ILE A 235 31.52 15.02 19.35
CA ILE A 235 32.99 14.98 19.30
C ILE A 235 33.46 13.56 18.97
N ASN A 236 32.94 12.54 19.66
CA ASN A 236 33.36 11.16 19.49
C ASN A 236 32.99 10.59 18.11
N ILE A 237 31.85 10.98 17.55
CA ILE A 237 31.36 10.50 16.26
C ILE A 237 31.97 11.28 15.09
N LYS A 238 31.98 12.62 15.13
CA LYS A 238 32.37 13.46 13.98
C LYS A 238 33.83 13.88 13.99
N ILE A 239 34.39 14.19 15.16
CA ILE A 239 35.75 14.75 15.27
C ILE A 239 36.76 13.62 15.47
N LEU A 240 36.60 12.87 16.56
CA LEU A 240 37.53 11.80 16.94
C LEU A 240 37.29 10.50 16.17
N LYS A 241 36.07 10.29 15.63
CA LYS A 241 35.65 9.08 14.91
C LYS A 241 35.91 7.78 15.71
N VAL A 242 35.86 7.87 17.04
CA VAL A 242 36.06 6.74 17.96
C VAL A 242 34.75 5.99 18.26
N GLN A 243 33.61 6.55 17.83
CA GLN A 243 32.28 5.98 18.01
C GLN A 243 31.53 5.92 16.68
N LYS A 244 30.86 4.79 16.40
CA LYS A 244 29.99 4.66 15.22
C LYS A 244 28.73 5.51 15.40
N ASP A 245 28.31 6.16 14.32
CA ASP A 245 27.06 6.93 14.31
C ASP A 245 25.86 5.99 14.53
N PRO A 246 24.99 6.26 15.52
CA PRO A 246 23.89 5.36 15.87
C PRO A 246 22.80 5.28 14.79
N PHE A 247 22.76 6.20 13.82
CA PHE A 247 21.86 6.16 12.67
C PHE A 247 22.50 5.53 11.42
N ASP A 248 23.78 5.16 11.50
CA ASP A 248 24.47 4.37 10.48
C ASP A 248 24.20 2.87 10.69
N THR A 249 22.97 2.48 10.40
CA THR A 249 22.44 1.11 10.61
C THR A 249 22.50 0.25 9.35
N PHE A 250 22.97 0.79 8.21
CA PHE A 250 22.99 0.10 6.92
C PHE A 250 23.72 -1.24 6.98
N ASP A 251 24.95 -1.29 7.50
CA ASP A 251 25.69 -2.56 7.60
C ASP A 251 24.96 -3.58 8.48
N TYR A 252 24.28 -3.11 9.54
CA TYR A 252 23.54 -3.97 10.45
C TYR A 252 22.33 -4.60 9.74
N ILE A 253 21.55 -3.80 9.00
CA ILE A 253 20.42 -4.28 8.19
C ILE A 253 20.90 -5.28 7.15
N MET A 254 21.88 -4.90 6.32
CA MET A 254 22.37 -5.74 5.23
C MET A 254 23.00 -7.05 5.73
N ASN A 255 23.68 -7.05 6.88
CA ASN A 255 24.18 -8.30 7.48
C ASN A 255 23.03 -9.26 7.83
N MET A 256 21.99 -8.75 8.49
CA MET A 256 20.80 -9.57 8.83
C MET A 256 20.11 -10.10 7.57
N GLU A 257 19.99 -9.26 6.54
CA GLU A 257 19.39 -9.62 5.26
C GLU A 257 20.20 -10.69 4.52
N ARG A 258 21.54 -10.60 4.50
CA ARG A 258 22.39 -11.63 3.89
C ARG A 258 22.25 -12.98 4.56
N GLU A 259 22.27 -13.01 5.89
CA GLU A 259 22.12 -14.24 6.66
C GLU A 259 20.80 -14.96 6.33
N LYS A 260 19.73 -14.19 6.10
CA LYS A 260 18.37 -14.68 5.87
C LYS A 260 17.98 -14.76 4.40
N LYS A 261 18.85 -14.29 3.49
CA LYS A 261 18.56 -14.10 2.06
C LYS A 261 17.35 -13.20 1.80
N PHE A 262 17.12 -12.24 2.69
CA PHE A 262 16.10 -11.20 2.49
C PHE A 262 16.67 -10.08 1.62
N LYS A 263 15.78 -9.36 0.95
CA LYS A 263 16.09 -8.13 0.22
C LYS A 263 15.13 -7.05 0.66
N SER A 264 15.58 -5.81 0.72
CA SER A 264 14.74 -4.65 1.04
C SER A 264 14.89 -3.54 0.02
N SER A 265 14.01 -2.55 0.15
CA SER A 265 14.05 -1.30 -0.62
C SER A 265 14.42 -0.16 0.30
N PHE A 266 15.42 0.64 -0.06
CA PHE A 266 15.83 1.82 0.67
C PHE A 266 15.39 3.07 -0.10
N TYR A 267 14.46 3.83 0.45
CA TYR A 267 13.93 5.04 -0.18
C TYR A 267 14.74 6.26 0.28
N PHE A 268 15.40 6.96 -0.65
CA PHE A 268 16.29 8.08 -0.34
C PHE A 268 15.70 9.44 -0.69
N MET A 269 15.91 10.40 0.23
CA MET A 269 15.57 11.80 0.06
C MET A 269 16.44 12.48 -0.99
N ALA A 270 15.80 13.28 -1.85
CA ALA A 270 16.48 14.08 -2.88
C ALA A 270 16.27 15.61 -2.74
N ASP A 271 15.89 16.09 -1.56
CA ASP A 271 15.56 17.51 -1.29
C ASP A 271 16.78 18.42 -1.02
N ARG A 272 18.00 17.86 -1.08
CA ARG A 272 19.31 18.48 -0.78
C ARG A 272 19.50 19.04 0.64
N LYS A 273 18.46 19.08 1.47
CA LYS A 273 18.53 19.65 2.84
C LYS A 273 18.94 18.60 3.85
N THR A 274 18.60 17.35 3.56
CA THR A 274 18.75 16.24 4.48
C THR A 274 20.16 15.62 4.41
N TYR A 275 20.62 15.23 3.23
CA TYR A 275 22.01 14.87 2.97
C TYR A 275 22.36 15.15 1.51
N ASP A 276 23.66 15.26 1.25
CA ASP A 276 24.15 15.45 -0.12
C ASP A 276 24.34 14.08 -0.80
N LEU A 277 23.47 13.81 -1.79
CA LEU A 277 23.54 12.62 -2.63
C LEU A 277 24.85 12.50 -3.40
N LYS A 278 25.57 13.61 -3.63
CA LYS A 278 26.89 13.61 -4.29
C LYS A 278 28.02 13.19 -3.37
N SER A 279 27.79 13.15 -2.06
CA SER A 279 28.84 12.86 -1.09
C SER A 279 29.36 11.42 -1.23
N ASN A 280 30.67 11.22 -1.06
CA ASN A 280 31.29 9.89 -1.10
C ASN A 280 30.61 8.90 -0.14
N ARG A 281 30.16 9.38 1.03
CA ARG A 281 29.44 8.55 2.00
C ARG A 281 28.14 8.00 1.43
N VAL A 282 27.34 8.81 0.74
CA VAL A 282 26.08 8.34 0.14
C VAL A 282 26.38 7.38 -1.01
N LYS A 283 27.36 7.69 -1.86
CA LYS A 283 27.78 6.78 -2.94
C LYS A 283 28.24 5.42 -2.41
N GLU A 284 29.00 5.40 -1.31
CA GLU A 284 29.39 4.15 -0.63
C GLU A 284 28.18 3.38 -0.08
N ILE A 285 27.19 4.08 0.48
CA ILE A 285 25.94 3.45 0.95
C ILE A 285 25.17 2.85 -0.22
N PHE A 286 24.99 3.60 -1.32
CA PHE A 286 24.34 3.10 -2.53
C PHE A 286 25.02 1.86 -3.06
N LYS A 287 26.35 1.91 -3.22
CA LYS A 287 27.13 0.76 -3.67
C LYS A 287 26.90 -0.46 -2.77
N LYS A 288 26.94 -0.31 -1.44
CA LYS A 288 26.69 -1.42 -0.52
C LYS A 288 25.29 -2.00 -0.66
N ILE A 289 24.27 -1.16 -0.80
CA ILE A 289 22.87 -1.58 -0.97
C ILE A 289 22.72 -2.39 -2.25
N LEU A 290 23.24 -1.88 -3.37
CA LEU A 290 23.18 -2.54 -4.68
C LEU A 290 24.01 -3.83 -4.71
N ASP A 291 25.23 -3.82 -4.16
CA ASP A 291 26.08 -5.03 -4.03
C ASP A 291 25.40 -6.10 -3.14
N ASN A 292 24.48 -5.71 -2.24
CA ASN A 292 23.66 -6.62 -1.45
C ASN A 292 22.42 -7.14 -2.20
N GLY A 293 22.17 -6.69 -3.43
CA GLY A 293 20.97 -6.99 -4.23
C GLY A 293 19.70 -6.32 -3.72
N CYS A 294 19.82 -5.30 -2.86
CA CYS A 294 18.71 -4.51 -2.36
C CYS A 294 18.39 -3.35 -3.33
N GLU A 295 17.19 -2.81 -3.22
CA GLU A 295 16.71 -1.74 -4.08
C GLU A 295 17.02 -0.36 -3.50
N ILE A 296 17.30 0.60 -4.38
CA ILE A 296 17.26 2.03 -4.06
C ILE A 296 16.02 2.63 -4.72
N GLY A 297 15.13 3.19 -3.90
CA GLY A 297 13.90 3.85 -4.32
C GLY A 297 13.92 5.36 -4.04
N PHE A 298 12.90 6.05 -4.55
CA PHE A 298 12.74 7.49 -4.39
C PHE A 298 11.93 7.85 -3.14
N HIS A 299 12.47 8.72 -2.28
CA HIS A 299 11.75 9.35 -1.17
C HIS A 299 11.65 10.86 -1.41
N PRO A 300 10.73 11.34 -2.26
CA PRO A 300 10.62 12.77 -2.55
C PRO A 300 10.36 13.58 -1.26
N GLY A 301 10.95 14.78 -1.19
CA GLY A 301 10.84 15.67 -0.04
C GLY A 301 9.48 16.39 0.05
N LEU A 302 9.44 17.51 0.76
CA LEU A 302 8.18 18.23 1.01
C LEU A 302 7.52 18.77 -0.27
N ASN A 303 6.19 18.78 -0.26
CA ASN A 303 5.31 19.38 -1.27
C ASN A 303 5.38 18.77 -2.69
N THR A 304 5.99 17.61 -2.87
CA THR A 304 6.13 16.92 -4.16
C THR A 304 4.90 16.14 -4.58
N SER A 305 4.06 15.71 -3.62
CA SER A 305 2.81 15.00 -3.88
C SER A 305 1.78 15.82 -4.68
N ASN A 306 2.00 17.14 -4.77
CA ASN A 306 1.15 18.12 -5.43
C ASN A 306 1.91 19.05 -6.40
N ASP A 307 3.19 18.78 -6.67
CA ASP A 307 4.04 19.62 -7.53
C ASP A 307 4.89 18.76 -8.45
N LYS A 308 4.41 18.62 -9.69
CA LYS A 308 5.04 17.79 -10.73
C LYS A 308 6.47 18.23 -11.04
N GLU A 309 6.72 19.54 -11.15
CA GLU A 309 8.04 20.04 -11.52
C GLU A 309 9.03 19.83 -10.38
N ASN A 310 8.63 20.09 -9.13
CA ASN A 310 9.46 19.80 -7.97
C ASN A 310 9.73 18.28 -7.84
N PHE A 311 8.71 17.43 -8.01
CA PHE A 311 8.86 15.97 -8.00
C PHE A 311 9.87 15.51 -9.07
N LYS A 312 9.70 15.94 -10.32
CA LYS A 312 10.58 15.59 -11.45
C LYS A 312 12.02 16.05 -11.22
N ASN A 313 12.21 17.27 -10.71
CA ASN A 313 13.54 17.79 -10.40
C ASN A 313 14.23 16.96 -9.31
N GLN A 314 13.50 16.55 -8.27
CA GLN A 314 14.04 15.70 -7.21
C GLN A 314 14.34 14.28 -7.68
N LEU A 315 13.47 13.68 -8.49
CA LEU A 315 13.71 12.37 -9.10
C LEU A 315 15.00 12.40 -9.94
N ALA A 316 15.13 13.40 -10.81
CA ALA A 316 16.33 13.59 -11.62
C ALA A 316 17.59 13.78 -10.77
N ILE A 317 17.51 14.44 -9.60
CA ILE A 317 18.66 14.54 -8.70
C ILE A 317 19.06 13.16 -8.19
N LEU A 318 18.11 12.31 -7.79
CA LEU A 318 18.42 10.95 -7.33
C LEU A 318 19.02 10.10 -8.44
N GLU A 319 18.38 10.06 -9.61
CA GLU A 319 18.83 9.29 -10.77
C GLU A 319 20.25 9.68 -11.23
N ASN A 320 20.57 10.98 -11.23
CA ASN A 320 21.93 11.45 -11.59
C ASN A 320 23.02 11.09 -10.58
N ASN A 321 22.67 10.54 -9.40
CA ASN A 321 23.62 10.17 -8.36
C ASN A 321 23.65 8.67 -8.04
N ILE A 322 22.81 7.87 -8.71
CA ILE A 322 22.85 6.42 -8.63
C ILE A 322 23.41 5.90 -9.96
N GLU A 323 24.43 5.05 -9.88
CA GLU A 323 25.02 4.39 -11.03
C GLU A 323 24.42 2.97 -11.15
N ASP A 324 24.36 2.44 -12.37
CA ASP A 324 24.03 1.03 -12.67
C ASP A 324 22.61 0.52 -12.27
N THR A 325 21.65 1.41 -12.01
CA THR A 325 20.24 1.01 -11.83
C THR A 325 19.26 2.13 -12.19
N PHE A 326 17.99 1.76 -12.36
CA PHE A 326 16.87 2.68 -12.50
C PHE A 326 16.11 2.82 -11.18
N VAL A 327 15.53 3.99 -10.96
CA VAL A 327 14.66 4.27 -9.82
C VAL A 327 13.22 3.96 -10.24
N LEU A 328 12.64 2.88 -9.71
CA LEU A 328 11.33 2.39 -10.15
C LEU A 328 10.26 2.55 -9.08
N GLY A 329 10.64 2.45 -7.80
CA GLY A 329 9.75 2.60 -6.66
C GLY A 329 9.79 3.98 -6.04
N VAL A 330 8.67 4.42 -5.48
CA VAL A 330 8.56 5.65 -4.69
C VAL A 330 7.80 5.42 -3.38
N ARG A 331 8.12 6.24 -2.38
CA ARG A 331 7.27 6.49 -1.20
C ARG A 331 7.33 7.95 -0.83
N GLN A 332 6.20 8.64 -0.75
CA GLN A 332 6.19 10.08 -0.41
C GLN A 332 6.57 10.31 1.05
N HIS A 333 7.37 11.35 1.30
CA HIS A 333 7.67 11.78 2.67
C HIS A 333 6.40 12.12 3.44
N TYR A 334 6.36 11.73 4.72
CA TYR A 334 5.19 11.78 5.59
C TYR A 334 3.95 10.99 5.14
N LEU A 335 4.08 10.12 4.12
CA LEU A 335 2.94 9.51 3.45
C LEU A 335 1.98 10.55 2.85
N SER A 336 2.54 11.69 2.40
CA SER A 336 1.79 12.76 1.74
C SER A 336 1.17 12.26 0.44
N PHE A 337 -0.15 12.36 0.31
CA PHE A 337 -0.88 11.76 -0.79
C PHE A 337 -2.12 12.59 -1.14
N HIS A 338 -2.15 13.10 -2.37
CA HIS A 338 -3.29 13.79 -2.97
C HIS A 338 -3.81 12.91 -4.08
N ASN A 339 -4.96 12.27 -3.87
CA ASN A 339 -5.49 11.29 -4.82
C ASN A 339 -5.62 11.86 -6.25
N SER A 340 -6.04 13.12 -6.38
CA SER A 340 -6.22 13.78 -7.68
C SER A 340 -4.93 14.05 -8.46
N ARG A 341 -3.74 13.86 -7.86
CA ARG A 341 -2.46 14.34 -8.43
C ARG A 341 -1.28 13.41 -8.22
N THR A 342 -1.13 12.81 -7.04
CA THR A 342 0.08 12.10 -6.65
C THR A 342 0.40 10.92 -7.57
N TRP A 343 -0.55 10.02 -7.80
CA TRP A 343 -0.35 8.89 -8.71
C TRP A 343 -0.13 9.34 -10.16
N VAL A 344 -0.86 10.36 -10.62
CA VAL A 344 -0.68 10.93 -11.98
C VAL A 344 0.74 11.46 -12.16
N ILE A 345 1.26 12.23 -11.21
CA ILE A 345 2.62 12.76 -11.23
C ILE A 345 3.65 11.62 -11.27
N GLN A 346 3.46 10.59 -10.45
CA GLN A 346 4.37 9.44 -10.38
C GLN A 346 4.36 8.62 -11.67
N ASP A 347 3.18 8.37 -12.26
CA ASP A 347 3.01 7.66 -13.53
C ASP A 347 3.61 8.42 -14.72
N GLU A 348 3.39 9.74 -14.78
CA GLU A 348 3.99 10.61 -15.80
C GLU A 348 5.52 10.65 -15.71
N CYS A 349 6.06 10.47 -14.49
CA CYS A 349 7.50 10.33 -14.24
C CYS A 349 8.03 8.89 -14.44
N LYS A 350 7.19 7.96 -14.92
CA LYS A 350 7.56 6.58 -15.29
C LYS A 350 8.07 5.73 -14.14
N LEU A 351 7.71 6.08 -12.92
CA LEU A 351 7.80 5.16 -11.79
C LEU A 351 6.85 3.98 -12.01
N GLN A 352 7.26 2.81 -11.58
CA GLN A 352 6.54 1.56 -11.82
C GLN A 352 5.62 1.20 -10.66
N TYR A 353 6.01 1.58 -9.45
CA TYR A 353 5.16 1.36 -8.29
C TYR A 353 5.32 2.42 -7.19
N ASP A 354 4.25 2.61 -6.43
CA ASP A 354 4.17 3.44 -5.23
C ASP A 354 3.87 2.56 -4.00
N SER A 355 4.31 2.98 -2.83
CA SER A 355 4.02 2.33 -1.54
C SER A 355 3.76 3.40 -0.47
N THR A 356 2.99 4.42 -0.83
CA THR A 356 2.65 5.57 0.01
C THR A 356 1.34 5.38 0.76
N VAL A 357 0.39 4.63 0.20
CA VAL A 357 -0.99 4.63 0.70
C VAL A 357 -1.11 3.88 2.01
N CYS A 358 -1.08 4.64 3.12
CA CYS A 358 -1.28 4.18 4.50
C CYS A 358 -1.71 5.35 5.40
N PHE A 359 -2.31 5.05 6.56
CA PHE A 359 -2.51 6.04 7.61
C PHE A 359 -1.35 5.98 8.61
N PRO A 360 -0.57 7.05 8.80
CA PRO A 360 0.50 7.05 9.80
C PRO A 360 -0.04 6.87 11.22
N GLU A 361 -1.27 7.33 11.50
CA GLU A 361 -1.89 7.26 12.82
C GLU A 361 -2.22 5.84 13.28
N GLN A 362 -2.45 4.90 12.35
CA GLN A 362 -2.83 3.53 12.68
C GLN A 362 -2.38 2.58 11.56
N ALA A 363 -1.50 1.63 11.92
CA ALA A 363 -1.09 0.57 11.01
C ALA A 363 -2.30 -0.30 10.63
N GLY A 364 -2.37 -0.74 9.37
CA GLY A 364 -3.52 -1.46 8.84
C GLY A 364 -3.75 -1.21 7.35
N PHE A 365 -4.96 -1.55 6.89
CA PHE A 365 -5.36 -1.54 5.50
C PHE A 365 -6.13 -0.25 5.16
N LYS A 366 -5.42 0.84 4.86
CA LYS A 366 -6.03 2.13 4.50
C LYS A 366 -7.09 2.01 3.40
N VAL A 367 -6.81 1.22 2.37
CA VAL A 367 -7.71 0.94 1.23
C VAL A 367 -8.39 -0.43 1.35
N GLY A 368 -8.39 -1.04 2.53
CA GLY A 368 -9.00 -2.34 2.75
C GLY A 368 -8.43 -3.47 1.88
N TYR A 369 -7.20 -3.34 1.38
CA TYR A 369 -6.61 -4.27 0.41
C TYR A 369 -5.15 -4.55 0.69
N CYS A 370 -4.69 -5.76 0.38
CA CYS A 370 -3.33 -6.24 0.71
C CYS A 370 -2.58 -6.85 -0.47
N LEU A 371 -3.02 -6.63 -1.71
CA LEU A 371 -2.29 -7.04 -2.91
C LEU A 371 -1.86 -5.79 -3.70
N PRO A 372 -0.79 -5.89 -4.52
CA PRO A 372 -0.52 -4.86 -5.51
C PRO A 372 -1.71 -4.67 -6.45
N TYR A 373 -1.99 -3.43 -6.86
CA TYR A 373 -3.06 -3.14 -7.80
C TYR A 373 -2.73 -1.96 -8.70
N GLN A 374 -3.34 -1.94 -9.88
CA GLN A 374 -3.19 -0.85 -10.83
C GLN A 374 -3.89 0.40 -10.30
N THR A 375 -3.24 1.55 -10.34
CA THR A 375 -3.84 2.80 -9.85
C THR A 375 -4.82 3.40 -10.86
N TYR A 376 -5.68 4.31 -10.39
CA TYR A 376 -6.75 4.90 -11.20
C TYR A 376 -6.79 6.42 -11.03
N ASP A 377 -6.82 7.14 -12.15
CA ASP A 377 -7.00 8.58 -12.18
C ASP A 377 -8.49 8.91 -12.26
N LEU A 378 -9.05 9.37 -11.13
CA LEU A 378 -10.45 9.80 -11.05
C LEU A 378 -10.74 11.08 -11.84
N THR A 379 -9.72 11.92 -12.10
CA THR A 379 -9.87 13.16 -12.87
C THR A 379 -10.02 12.86 -14.35
N ASN A 380 -9.15 12.02 -14.90
CA ASN A 380 -9.17 11.65 -16.32
C ASN A 380 -9.99 10.38 -16.62
N ASN A 381 -10.55 9.75 -15.58
CA ASN A 381 -11.38 8.56 -15.66
C ASN A 381 -10.70 7.39 -16.38
N SER A 382 -9.44 7.11 -16.02
CA SER A 382 -8.60 6.12 -16.67
C SER A 382 -7.67 5.41 -15.70
N SER A 383 -7.35 4.15 -15.98
CA SER A 383 -6.29 3.43 -15.28
C SER A 383 -4.91 3.98 -15.66
N LEU A 384 -3.99 3.97 -14.70
CA LEU A 384 -2.59 4.37 -14.88
C LEU A 384 -1.71 3.11 -14.98
N ASP A 385 -0.48 3.22 -15.51
CA ASP A 385 0.46 2.08 -15.55
C ASP A 385 1.10 1.82 -14.17
N LEU A 386 1.11 2.84 -13.31
CA LEU A 386 1.60 2.77 -11.94
C LEU A 386 0.82 1.75 -11.08
N ILE A 387 1.57 0.91 -10.36
CA ILE A 387 1.05 -0.05 -9.38
C ILE A 387 1.18 0.49 -7.95
N GLU A 388 0.13 0.44 -7.15
CA GLU A 388 0.23 0.66 -5.71
C GLU A 388 0.53 -0.66 -5.00
N ILE A 389 1.49 -0.66 -4.08
CA ILE A 389 1.73 -1.71 -3.10
C ILE A 389 1.44 -1.12 -1.71
N PRO A 390 0.20 -1.26 -1.20
CA PRO A 390 -0.25 -0.54 0.00
C PRO A 390 0.63 -0.83 1.20
N LEU A 391 1.14 0.23 1.82
CA LEU A 391 1.89 0.12 3.06
C LEU A 391 0.94 -0.27 4.20
N ILE A 392 1.27 -1.32 4.94
CA ILE A 392 0.43 -1.82 6.04
C ILE A 392 1.01 -1.43 7.39
N LEU A 393 2.33 -1.44 7.52
CA LEU A 393 3.01 -1.23 8.79
C LEU A 393 4.12 -0.20 8.66
N MET A 394 4.05 0.86 9.45
CA MET A 394 5.18 1.75 9.72
C MET A 394 5.52 1.66 11.21
N GLU A 395 6.80 1.63 11.57
CA GLU A 395 7.20 1.59 12.97
C GLU A 395 6.74 2.83 13.75
N GLY A 396 6.74 4.00 13.08
CA GLY A 396 6.20 5.23 13.66
C GLY A 396 4.72 5.08 14.05
N SER A 397 3.92 4.34 13.27
CA SER A 397 2.52 4.06 13.63
C SER A 397 2.43 3.31 14.96
N LEU A 398 3.26 2.28 15.15
CA LEU A 398 3.25 1.48 16.38
C LEU A 398 3.67 2.30 17.61
N PHE A 399 4.79 3.02 17.51
CA PHE A 399 5.45 3.57 18.68
C PHE A 399 5.17 5.06 18.93
N ASP A 400 5.00 5.85 17.88
CA ASP A 400 4.83 7.29 18.00
C ASP A 400 3.34 7.69 18.00
N TYR A 401 2.50 6.98 17.23
CA TYR A 401 1.07 7.26 17.14
C TYR A 401 0.23 6.39 18.09
N MET A 402 0.34 5.07 17.97
CA MET A 402 -0.45 4.12 18.77
C MET A 402 0.12 3.90 20.18
N ASN A 403 1.37 4.32 20.43
CA ASN A 403 2.08 4.21 21.71
C ASN A 403 2.16 2.77 22.26
N LEU A 404 2.26 1.79 21.38
CA LEU A 404 2.32 0.37 21.76
C LEU A 404 3.65 0.01 22.42
N ASN A 405 3.60 -0.88 23.41
CA ASN A 405 4.78 -1.54 23.94
C ASN A 405 5.23 -2.71 23.04
N TYR A 406 6.28 -3.44 23.45
CA TYR A 406 6.83 -4.54 22.65
C TYR A 406 5.81 -5.67 22.44
N GLU A 407 5.17 -6.13 23.52
CA GLU A 407 4.21 -7.22 23.50
C GLU A 407 2.96 -6.86 22.67
N GLU A 408 2.40 -5.67 22.90
CA GLU A 408 1.26 -5.14 22.13
C GLU A 408 1.59 -5.02 20.64
N SER A 409 2.79 -4.51 20.30
CA SER A 409 3.23 -4.41 18.92
C SER A 409 3.34 -5.77 18.24
N VAL A 410 3.90 -6.76 18.95
CA VAL A 410 4.07 -8.12 18.43
C VAL A 410 2.71 -8.77 18.14
N GLU A 411 1.76 -8.68 19.06
CA GLU A 411 0.43 -9.25 18.85
C GLU A 411 -0.32 -8.53 17.73
N TYR A 412 -0.26 -7.20 17.69
CA TYR A 412 -0.90 -6.41 16.63
C TYR A 412 -0.34 -6.74 15.24
N ILE A 413 0.98 -6.88 15.12
CA ILE A 413 1.62 -7.26 13.86
C ILE A 413 1.17 -8.66 13.42
N LYS A 414 1.08 -9.63 14.34
CA LYS A 414 0.61 -10.98 14.01
C LYS A 414 -0.82 -10.97 13.48
N GLU A 415 -1.70 -10.15 14.08
CA GLU A 415 -3.08 -10.00 13.59
C GLU A 415 -3.12 -9.49 12.15
N LEU A 416 -2.31 -8.47 11.82
CA LEU A 416 -2.23 -7.96 10.45
C LEU A 416 -1.64 -9.00 9.48
N ILE A 417 -0.57 -9.70 9.88
CA ILE A 417 0.04 -10.76 9.06
C ILE A 417 -0.97 -11.88 8.79
N PHE A 418 -1.75 -12.28 9.79
CA PHE A 418 -2.78 -13.32 9.63
C PHE A 418 -3.81 -12.94 8.56
N GLN A 419 -4.24 -11.66 8.52
CA GLN A 419 -5.12 -11.18 7.47
C GLN A 419 -4.45 -11.25 6.08
N VAL A 420 -3.20 -10.82 5.97
CA VAL A 420 -2.46 -10.90 4.69
C VAL A 420 -2.32 -12.35 4.22
N GLN A 421 -1.99 -13.27 5.11
CA GLN A 421 -1.86 -14.70 4.83
C GLN A 421 -3.17 -15.29 4.30
N LYS A 422 -4.31 -14.98 4.92
CA LYS A 422 -5.64 -15.42 4.48
C LYS A 422 -5.95 -15.03 3.03
N HIS A 423 -5.38 -13.94 2.55
CA HIS A 423 -5.64 -13.38 1.22
C HIS A 423 -4.47 -13.54 0.24
N SER A 424 -3.43 -14.29 0.63
CA SER A 424 -2.20 -14.46 -0.15
C SER A 424 -1.62 -13.12 -0.61
N GLY A 425 -1.64 -12.14 0.29
CA GLY A 425 -1.25 -10.76 0.01
C GLY A 425 0.24 -10.47 0.20
N VAL A 426 0.55 -9.18 0.23
CA VAL A 426 1.86 -8.60 0.54
C VAL A 426 1.74 -7.84 1.85
N PHE A 427 2.54 -8.22 2.84
CA PHE A 427 2.73 -7.45 4.06
C PHE A 427 3.84 -6.42 3.84
N ALA A 428 3.47 -5.24 3.32
CA ALA A 428 4.42 -4.16 3.08
C ALA A 428 4.71 -3.39 4.37
N ILE A 429 6.00 -3.31 4.72
CA ILE A 429 6.45 -2.69 5.95
C ILE A 429 7.52 -1.65 5.71
N LEU A 430 7.49 -0.61 6.53
CA LEU A 430 8.43 0.49 6.58
C LEU A 430 9.08 0.54 7.97
N TRP A 431 10.41 0.59 7.99
CA TRP A 431 11.19 0.93 9.17
C TRP A 431 12.27 1.95 8.84
N HIS A 432 12.26 3.15 9.44
CA HIS A 432 13.30 4.13 9.20
C HIS A 432 14.65 3.60 9.71
N ASN A 433 15.73 3.87 8.97
CA ASN A 433 17.07 3.41 9.36
C ASN A 433 17.47 3.93 10.74
N SER A 434 17.06 5.16 11.07
CA SER A 434 17.28 5.82 12.36
C SER A 434 16.44 5.28 13.51
N ALA A 435 15.39 4.50 13.24
CA ALA A 435 14.57 3.87 14.27
C ALA A 435 15.18 2.56 14.81
N ILE A 436 16.19 2.01 14.12
CA ILE A 436 16.83 0.72 14.45
C ILE A 436 17.94 0.89 15.52
N THR A 437 17.68 1.73 16.51
CA THR A 437 18.60 1.99 17.61
C THR A 437 17.86 2.14 18.92
N SER A 438 18.45 1.62 20.00
CA SER A 438 17.92 1.78 21.35
C SER A 438 17.94 3.24 21.82
N GLN A 439 18.68 4.12 21.12
CA GLN A 439 18.65 5.56 21.38
C GLN A 439 17.37 6.23 20.88
N TYR A 440 16.73 5.67 19.85
CA TYR A 440 15.44 6.13 19.35
C TYR A 440 14.34 5.51 20.20
N ASN A 441 14.18 4.19 20.13
CA ASN A 441 13.21 3.45 20.93
C ASN A 441 13.69 2.01 21.12
N LYS A 442 13.79 1.55 22.37
CA LYS A 442 14.23 0.19 22.70
C LYS A 442 13.28 -0.87 22.13
N ASN A 443 11.97 -0.64 22.24
CA ASN A 443 10.95 -1.54 21.72
C ASN A 443 11.04 -1.61 20.20
N SER A 444 11.24 -0.48 19.51
CA SER A 444 11.42 -0.47 18.04
C SER A 444 12.54 -1.40 17.59
N LYS A 445 13.73 -1.29 18.19
CA LYS A 445 14.85 -2.20 17.86
C LYS A 445 14.54 -3.67 18.18
N GLN A 446 13.80 -3.93 19.26
CA GLN A 446 13.41 -5.30 19.63
C GLN A 446 12.39 -5.90 18.66
N VAL A 447 11.35 -5.14 18.30
CA VAL A 447 10.34 -5.55 17.31
C VAL A 447 10.99 -5.75 15.94
N PHE A 448 11.89 -4.86 15.52
CA PHE A 448 12.65 -5.01 14.28
C PHE A 448 13.41 -6.36 14.21
N LYS A 449 14.12 -6.72 15.28
CA LYS A 449 14.83 -8.01 15.38
C LYS A 449 13.86 -9.20 15.39
N TRP A 450 12.76 -9.06 16.13
CA TRP A 450 11.73 -10.09 16.22
C TRP A 450 11.10 -10.35 14.85
N LEU A 451 10.74 -9.31 14.09
CA LEU A 451 10.18 -9.40 12.73
C LEU A 451 11.05 -10.25 11.81
N TYR A 452 12.35 -9.94 11.74
CA TYR A 452 13.29 -10.71 10.91
C TYR A 452 13.38 -12.19 11.33
N SER A 453 13.37 -12.44 12.63
CA SER A 453 13.40 -13.81 13.18
C SER A 453 12.07 -14.54 13.00
N TYR A 454 10.96 -13.80 12.94
CA TYR A 454 9.63 -14.32 12.74
C TYR A 454 9.45 -14.73 11.28
N PHE A 455 9.76 -13.85 10.32
CA PHE A 455 9.64 -14.13 8.89
C PHE A 455 10.55 -15.28 8.42
N GLU A 456 11.74 -15.42 9.00
CA GLU A 456 12.65 -16.56 8.71
C GLU A 456 11.99 -17.93 9.03
N LYS A 457 10.99 -17.95 9.92
CA LYS A 457 10.28 -19.16 10.34
C LYS A 457 8.90 -19.31 9.69
N GLN A 458 8.41 -18.31 8.97
CA GLN A 458 7.11 -18.35 8.30
C GLN A 458 7.25 -18.88 6.87
N ASN A 459 6.17 -19.44 6.31
CA ASN A 459 6.11 -19.76 4.89
C ASN A 459 5.83 -18.50 4.05
N CYS A 460 6.77 -17.56 4.04
CA CYS A 460 6.67 -16.33 3.26
C CYS A 460 7.93 -16.05 2.46
N ILE A 461 7.76 -15.27 1.40
CA ILE A 461 8.88 -14.72 0.64
C ILE A 461 9.12 -13.27 1.05
N VAL A 462 10.38 -12.91 1.34
CA VAL A 462 10.75 -11.60 1.87
C VAL A 462 11.66 -10.88 0.88
N GLN A 463 11.14 -9.82 0.24
CA GLN A 463 11.76 -9.20 -0.94
C GLN A 463 11.63 -7.67 -0.94
N SER A 464 12.42 -7.02 -1.81
CA SER A 464 12.30 -5.60 -2.14
C SER A 464 11.02 -5.32 -2.93
N GLY A 465 10.61 -4.06 -2.98
CA GLY A 465 9.39 -3.62 -3.66
C GLY A 465 9.44 -3.92 -5.15
N ILE A 466 10.57 -3.68 -5.81
CA ILE A 466 10.74 -4.05 -7.22
C ILE A 466 10.58 -5.55 -7.48
N ASN A 467 11.03 -6.39 -6.55
CA ASN A 467 10.87 -7.84 -6.69
C ASN A 467 9.41 -8.25 -6.47
N ILE A 468 8.72 -7.66 -5.50
CA ILE A 468 7.28 -7.87 -5.30
C ILE A 468 6.49 -7.43 -6.54
N TYR A 469 6.78 -6.25 -7.09
CA TYR A 469 6.20 -5.75 -8.33
C TYR A 469 6.41 -6.72 -9.50
N LYS A 470 7.66 -7.19 -9.71
CA LYS A 470 7.98 -8.15 -10.77
C LYS A 470 7.24 -9.47 -10.60
N MET A 471 7.20 -10.01 -9.38
CA MET A 471 6.49 -11.25 -9.08
C MET A 471 4.98 -11.12 -9.34
N PHE A 472 4.37 -10.00 -8.94
CA PHE A 472 2.97 -9.69 -9.22
C PHE A 472 2.66 -9.67 -10.73
N LEU A 473 3.57 -9.11 -11.54
CA LEU A 473 3.44 -9.12 -13.00
C LEU A 473 3.84 -10.45 -13.67
N GLY A 474 4.18 -11.49 -12.88
CA GLY A 474 4.64 -12.77 -13.41
C GLY A 474 6.04 -12.73 -14.06
N GLN A 475 6.81 -11.68 -13.83
CA GLN A 475 8.16 -11.48 -14.37
C GLN A 475 9.23 -12.18 -13.52
N THR A 476 10.44 -12.33 -14.07
CA THR A 476 11.59 -12.85 -13.32
C THR A 476 12.10 -11.78 -12.34
N TYR A 477 12.14 -12.10 -11.04
CA TYR A 477 12.65 -11.20 -9.99
C TYR A 477 14.18 -11.29 -9.83
N ILE A 478 14.78 -10.26 -9.24
CA ILE A 478 16.23 -10.15 -9.03
C ILE A 478 16.61 -11.04 -7.84
N LYS A 479 17.47 -12.04 -8.08
CA LYS A 479 17.89 -13.00 -7.05
C LYS A 479 18.86 -12.43 -6.03
#